data_AF-A0A8H3HGS6-F1
#
_entry.id   AF-A0A8H3HGS6-F1
#
_cell.length_a   1.000
_cell.length_b   1.000
_cell.length_c   1.000
_cell.angle_alpha   90.00
_cell.angle_beta   90.00
_cell.angle_gamma   90.00
#
_symmetry.space_group_name_H-M   'P 1'
#
loop_
_entity.id
_entity.type
_entity.pdbx_description
1 polymer ?
#
loop_
_entity_poly.entity_id
_entity_poly.type
_entity_poly.pdbx_seq_one_letter_code
_entity_poly.pdbx_strand_id
1 'polypeptide(L)'
;MRSQTLAPTAALLAEILKDARTYHANATVRGLATNVSNYNGLGNQKEASKDELKYINDLAPYLKKVGFPANFIVDQGRAGNQKASRGDDSWCNFKYAGFGLRPAVTTHPLVDAVVWVKPGGESDGTTETSSSRYDTTCISPTSYIPSPEAGDWSSAIFRLLLEQANPAF
;
A
#
# COMPACT_ATOMS: atom_id res chain seq x y z
N MET A 1 8.58 -15.02 -7.72
CA MET A 1 7.23 -15.62 -7.57
C MET A 1 6.08 -14.60 -7.75
N ARG A 2 6.18 -13.59 -8.63
CA ARG A 2 5.05 -12.65 -8.91
C ARG A 2 4.32 -12.88 -10.24
N SER A 3 4.89 -13.66 -11.15
CA SER A 3 4.33 -13.81 -12.50
C SER A 3 2.99 -14.56 -12.57
N GLN A 4 2.65 -15.37 -11.57
CA GLN A 4 1.46 -16.22 -11.62
C GLN A 4 0.16 -15.49 -11.23
N THR A 5 0.24 -14.36 -10.51
CA THR A 5 -0.97 -13.65 -10.02
C THR A 5 -1.39 -12.47 -10.89
N LEU A 6 -0.51 -11.93 -11.75
CA LEU A 6 -0.79 -10.72 -12.53
C LEU A 6 -1.94 -10.91 -13.53
N ALA A 7 -1.91 -11.98 -14.34
CA ALA A 7 -2.96 -12.24 -15.32
C ALA A 7 -4.32 -12.56 -14.65
N PRO A 8 -4.40 -13.42 -13.62
CA PRO A 8 -5.64 -13.61 -12.86
C PRO A 8 -6.17 -12.32 -12.21
N THR A 9 -5.29 -11.47 -11.66
CA THR A 9 -5.68 -10.19 -11.07
C THR A 9 -6.34 -9.28 -12.11
N ALA A 10 -5.72 -9.14 -13.28
CA ALA A 10 -6.30 -8.32 -14.35
C ALA A 10 -7.65 -8.86 -14.82
N ALA A 11 -7.78 -10.19 -14.98
CA ALA A 11 -9.03 -10.83 -15.37
C ALA A 11 -10.16 -10.55 -14.37
N LEU A 12 -9.89 -10.71 -13.07
CA LEU A 12 -10.87 -10.41 -12.01
C LEU A 12 -11.31 -8.95 -12.01
N LEU A 13 -10.38 -8.01 -12.17
CA LEU A 13 -10.71 -6.58 -12.22
C LEU A 13 -11.58 -6.22 -13.43
N ALA A 14 -11.31 -6.84 -14.58
CA ALA A 14 -12.15 -6.68 -15.77
C ALA A 14 -13.55 -7.29 -15.58
N GLU A 15 -13.65 -8.43 -14.89
CA GLU A 15 -14.93 -9.04 -14.52
C GLU A 15 -15.75 -8.12 -13.60
N ILE A 16 -15.14 -7.58 -12.54
CA ILE A 16 -15.80 -6.63 -11.63
C ILE A 16 -16.34 -5.40 -12.40
N LEU A 17 -15.55 -4.83 -13.32
CA LEU A 17 -16.01 -3.69 -14.11
C LEU A 17 -17.11 -4.07 -15.10
N LYS A 18 -17.07 -5.29 -15.65
CA LYS A 18 -18.13 -5.83 -16.50
C LYS A 18 -19.43 -6.01 -15.70
N ASP A 19 -19.35 -6.54 -14.49
CA ASP A 19 -20.49 -6.73 -13.61
C ASP A 19 -21.11 -5.39 -13.20
N ALA A 20 -20.30 -4.38 -12.88
CA ALA A 20 -20.79 -3.02 -12.63
C ALA A 20 -21.59 -2.45 -13.80
N ARG A 21 -21.20 -2.79 -15.04
CA ARG A 21 -21.90 -2.36 -16.27
C ARG A 21 -23.23 -3.08 -16.49
N THR A 22 -23.48 -4.20 -15.83
CA THR A 22 -24.81 -4.84 -15.84
C THR A 22 -25.85 -4.02 -15.08
N TYR A 23 -25.42 -3.27 -14.06
CA TYR A 23 -26.28 -2.36 -13.28
C TYR A 23 -26.31 -0.94 -13.86
N HIS A 24 -25.16 -0.46 -14.35
CA HIS A 24 -25.02 0.88 -14.93
C HIS A 24 -24.18 0.82 -16.21
N ALA A 25 -24.81 0.83 -17.39
CA ALA A 25 -24.14 0.62 -18.68
C ALA A 25 -22.90 1.52 -18.92
N ASN A 26 -22.90 2.74 -18.38
CA ASN A 26 -21.81 3.71 -18.51
C ASN A 26 -20.81 3.68 -17.33
N ALA A 27 -20.83 2.65 -16.49
CA ALA A 27 -19.91 2.51 -15.37
C ALA A 27 -18.45 2.47 -15.88
N THR A 28 -17.63 3.32 -15.25
CA THR A 28 -16.19 3.44 -15.51
C THR A 28 -15.45 3.57 -14.19
N VAL A 29 -14.16 3.25 -14.24
CA VAL A 29 -13.20 3.52 -13.16
C VAL A 29 -12.00 4.24 -13.78
N ARG A 30 -11.31 5.06 -12.98
CA ARG A 30 -10.07 5.70 -13.45
C ARG A 30 -8.94 4.68 -13.58
N GLY A 31 -8.87 3.74 -12.64
CA GLY A 31 -7.77 2.80 -12.52
C GLY A 31 -7.75 2.14 -11.13
N LEU A 32 -6.56 1.93 -10.56
CA LEU A 32 -6.35 1.18 -9.33
C LEU A 32 -5.61 2.01 -8.27
N ALA A 33 -5.81 1.68 -7.00
CA ALA A 33 -4.97 2.15 -5.89
C ALA A 33 -4.04 1.01 -5.44
N THR A 34 -2.76 1.30 -5.25
CA THR A 34 -1.78 0.30 -4.78
C THR A 34 -1.07 0.78 -3.52
N ASN A 35 -0.42 -0.16 -2.82
CA ASN A 35 0.28 0.06 -1.56
C ASN A 35 -0.56 0.59 -0.39
N VAL A 36 -1.90 0.64 -0.51
CA VAL A 36 -2.79 1.16 0.53
C VAL A 36 -2.48 0.50 1.86
N SER A 37 -2.19 1.31 2.88
CA SER A 37 -1.82 0.86 4.23
C SER A 37 -0.54 0.01 4.29
N ASN A 38 0.29 -0.02 3.27
CA ASN A 38 1.53 -0.79 3.25
C ASN A 38 2.75 0.16 3.21
N TYR A 39 3.95 -0.38 2.99
CA TYR A 39 5.21 0.35 3.14
C TYR A 39 6.18 0.07 1.98
N ASN A 40 5.68 -0.39 0.82
CA ASN A 40 6.52 -0.58 -0.36
C ASN A 40 7.00 0.77 -0.90
N GLY A 41 8.22 0.76 -1.46
CA GLY A 41 8.80 1.90 -2.14
C GLY A 41 8.18 2.13 -3.52
N LEU A 42 8.53 3.26 -4.13
CA LEU A 42 8.11 3.62 -5.49
C LEU A 42 9.35 3.96 -6.32
N GLY A 43 9.91 2.96 -7.00
CA GLY A 43 11.15 3.09 -7.80
C GLY A 43 12.44 3.24 -6.99
N ASN A 44 12.37 3.09 -5.67
CA ASN A 44 13.49 3.29 -4.74
C ASN A 44 13.79 2.05 -3.88
N GLN A 45 13.20 0.89 -4.19
CA GLN A 45 13.41 -0.34 -3.43
C GLN A 45 14.18 -1.39 -4.27
N LYS A 46 15.24 -1.95 -3.69
CA LYS A 46 16.08 -2.98 -4.33
C LYS A 46 15.39 -4.33 -4.40
N GLU A 47 14.56 -4.64 -3.39
CA GLU A 47 13.71 -5.81 -3.43
C GLU A 47 12.56 -5.57 -4.41
N ALA A 48 12.66 -6.15 -5.61
CA ALA A 48 11.66 -6.05 -6.67
C ALA A 48 10.21 -6.38 -6.24
N SER A 49 10.05 -7.22 -5.22
CA SER A 49 8.75 -7.55 -4.63
C SER A 49 8.21 -6.49 -3.66
N LYS A 50 8.93 -5.40 -3.41
CA LYS A 50 8.52 -4.32 -2.50
C LYS A 50 8.65 -2.96 -3.18
N ASP A 51 8.63 -2.97 -4.51
CA ASP A 51 8.63 -1.77 -5.34
C ASP A 51 7.34 -1.71 -6.17
N GLU A 52 6.55 -0.67 -5.91
CA GLU A 52 5.26 -0.44 -6.56
C GLU A 52 5.41 -0.07 -8.03
N LEU A 53 6.49 0.62 -8.40
CA LEU A 53 6.70 0.99 -9.80
C LEU A 53 6.95 -0.27 -10.64
N LYS A 54 7.66 -1.24 -10.08
CA LYS A 54 7.82 -2.55 -10.73
C LYS A 54 6.48 -3.28 -10.85
N TYR A 55 5.72 -3.35 -9.76
CA TYR A 55 4.40 -4.00 -9.77
C TYR A 55 3.46 -3.40 -10.84
N ILE A 56 3.40 -2.07 -10.91
CA ILE A 56 2.58 -1.32 -11.86
C ILE A 56 3.00 -1.62 -13.30
N ASN A 57 4.30 -1.57 -13.60
CA ASN A 57 4.82 -1.85 -14.94
C ASN A 57 4.60 -3.32 -15.35
N ASP A 58 4.69 -4.27 -14.41
CA ASP A 58 4.42 -5.68 -14.67
C ASP A 58 2.91 -5.95 -14.88
N LEU A 59 2.02 -5.26 -14.15
CA LEU A 59 0.57 -5.48 -14.20
C LEU A 59 -0.10 -4.79 -15.40
N ALA A 60 0.34 -3.58 -15.76
CA ALA A 60 -0.30 -2.75 -16.76
C ALA A 60 -0.54 -3.42 -18.14
N PRO A 61 0.39 -4.24 -18.68
CA PRO A 61 0.14 -4.98 -19.93
C PRO A 61 -1.06 -5.94 -19.83
N TYR A 62 -1.25 -6.59 -18.69
CA TYR A 62 -2.37 -7.51 -18.48
C TYR A 62 -3.69 -6.74 -18.38
N LEU A 63 -3.73 -5.60 -17.67
CA LEU A 63 -4.92 -4.74 -17.60
C LEU A 63 -5.35 -4.25 -18.98
N LYS A 64 -4.39 -3.74 -19.76
CA LYS A 64 -4.63 -3.28 -21.13
C LYS A 64 -5.17 -4.40 -22.02
N LYS A 65 -4.63 -5.62 -21.90
CA LYS A 65 -5.08 -6.79 -22.66
C LYS A 65 -6.55 -7.14 -22.40
N VAL A 66 -7.05 -6.93 -21.18
CA VAL A 66 -8.44 -7.20 -20.81
C VAL A 66 -9.36 -5.97 -20.90
N GLY A 67 -8.86 -4.85 -21.45
CA GLY A 67 -9.64 -3.62 -21.62
C GLY A 67 -9.89 -2.84 -20.32
N PHE A 68 -9.11 -3.07 -19.27
CA PHE A 68 -9.21 -2.34 -18.00
C PHE A 68 -8.28 -1.10 -18.02
N PRO A 69 -8.73 0.08 -17.50
CA PRO A 69 -7.89 1.28 -17.42
C PRO A 69 -6.64 1.10 -16.55
N ALA A 70 -5.46 1.27 -17.14
CA ALA A 70 -4.17 1.11 -16.46
C ALA A 70 -3.61 2.45 -15.94
N ASN A 71 -4.38 3.13 -15.08
CA ASN A 71 -3.92 4.30 -14.32
C ASN A 71 -3.85 3.93 -12.83
N PHE A 72 -2.95 4.56 -12.08
CA PHE A 72 -2.68 4.18 -10.70
C PHE A 72 -2.52 5.39 -9.79
N ILE A 73 -3.05 5.29 -8.57
CA ILE A 73 -2.60 6.11 -7.44
C ILE A 73 -1.83 5.21 -6.47
N VAL A 74 -0.78 5.73 -5.86
CA VAL A 74 0.11 4.91 -5.00
C VAL A 74 0.19 5.54 -3.62
N ASP A 75 -0.19 4.78 -2.59
CA ASP A 75 0.01 5.19 -1.22
C ASP A 75 1.52 5.22 -0.90
N GLN A 76 2.03 6.35 -0.42
CA GLN A 76 3.40 6.48 0.08
C GLN A 76 3.45 7.04 1.50
N GLY A 77 2.31 7.04 2.20
CA GLY A 77 2.15 7.63 3.54
C GLY A 77 3.13 7.10 4.58
N ARG A 78 3.57 5.84 4.45
CA ARG A 78 4.47 5.19 5.41
C ARG A 78 5.72 4.58 4.77
N ALA A 79 6.04 4.98 3.55
CA ALA A 79 7.06 4.36 2.70
C ALA A 79 8.45 5.06 2.71
N GLY A 80 8.74 5.94 3.66
CA GLY A 80 10.00 6.70 3.69
C GLY A 80 11.25 5.86 3.92
N ASN A 81 11.16 4.84 4.78
CA ASN A 81 12.29 3.96 5.09
C ASN A 81 12.22 2.65 4.30
N GLN A 82 13.08 2.53 3.29
CA GLN A 82 13.23 1.33 2.45
C GLN A 82 14.47 0.50 2.81
N LYS A 83 15.22 0.85 3.87
CA LYS A 83 16.46 0.15 4.27
C LYS A 83 16.20 -1.04 5.18
N ALA A 84 15.13 -0.98 5.97
CA ALA A 84 14.78 -2.05 6.89
C ALA A 84 14.19 -3.25 6.14
N SER A 85 14.69 -4.45 6.43
CA SER A 85 14.09 -5.68 5.92
C SER A 85 12.69 -5.86 6.50
N ARG A 86 11.80 -6.42 5.69
CA ARG A 86 10.40 -6.63 6.02
C ARG A 86 9.99 -8.03 5.58
N GLY A 87 9.47 -8.86 6.48
CA GLY A 87 8.87 -10.14 6.10
C GLY A 87 7.52 -9.93 5.42
N ASP A 88 6.97 -10.97 4.81
CA ASP A 88 5.65 -10.89 4.15
C ASP A 88 4.52 -10.58 5.16
N ASP A 89 4.67 -10.97 6.43
CA ASP A 89 3.68 -10.74 7.50
C ASP A 89 3.87 -9.42 8.28
N SER A 90 4.77 -8.55 7.83
CA SER A 90 5.14 -7.32 8.56
C SER A 90 4.29 -6.11 8.18
N TRP A 91 2.96 -6.28 8.11
CA TRP A 91 2.04 -5.19 7.75
C TRP A 91 1.60 -4.35 8.95
N CYS A 92 1.48 -4.94 10.13
CA CYS A 92 0.93 -4.26 11.29
C CYS A 92 1.98 -3.41 12.02
N ASN A 93 1.75 -2.09 12.07
CA ASN A 93 2.53 -1.12 12.85
C ASN A 93 4.05 -1.25 12.65
N PHE A 94 4.54 -1.26 11.40
CA PHE A 94 5.96 -1.52 11.11
C PHE A 94 6.89 -0.51 11.82
N LYS A 95 7.71 -0.99 12.77
CA LYS A 95 8.52 -0.15 13.68
C LYS A 95 9.69 0.59 13.03
N TYR A 96 9.93 0.34 11.74
CA TYR A 96 10.92 1.05 10.95
C TYR A 96 10.28 1.95 9.88
N ALA A 97 8.96 2.16 9.91
CA ALA A 97 8.29 3.02 8.95
C ALA A 97 8.69 4.49 9.11
N GLY A 98 8.59 5.24 8.02
CA GLY A 98 8.80 6.69 7.96
C GLY A 98 7.81 7.32 6.99
N PHE A 99 7.44 8.59 7.17
CA PHE A 99 6.64 9.29 6.16
C PHE A 99 7.39 9.31 4.82
N GLY A 100 6.73 8.86 3.74
CA GLY A 100 7.33 8.75 2.41
C GLY A 100 7.07 9.97 1.52
N LEU A 101 7.18 9.80 0.20
CA LEU A 101 6.91 10.87 -0.77
C LEU A 101 5.59 11.59 -0.45
N ARG A 102 5.60 12.93 -0.47
CA ARG A 102 4.41 13.72 -0.17
C ARG A 102 3.41 13.63 -1.33
N PRO A 103 2.09 13.77 -1.08
CA PRO A 103 1.10 13.69 -2.13
C PRO A 103 1.37 14.69 -3.26
N ALA A 104 1.43 14.19 -4.49
CA ALA A 104 1.73 14.98 -5.68
C ALA A 104 1.24 14.27 -6.94
N VAL A 105 0.79 15.04 -7.93
CA VAL A 105 0.56 14.53 -9.29
C VAL A 105 1.92 14.15 -9.90
N THR A 106 1.97 13.05 -10.64
CA THR A 106 3.23 12.57 -11.24
C THR A 106 3.25 12.83 -12.76
N THR A 107 4.45 12.79 -13.36
CA THR A 107 4.63 12.78 -14.82
C THR A 107 4.74 11.37 -15.40
N HIS A 108 4.62 10.33 -14.56
CA HIS A 108 4.72 8.95 -15.01
C HIS A 108 3.46 8.55 -15.80
N PRO A 109 3.58 7.88 -16.96
CA PRO A 109 2.45 7.61 -17.85
C PRO A 109 1.38 6.67 -17.29
N LEU A 110 1.68 5.96 -16.19
CA LEU A 110 0.74 5.05 -15.52
C LEU A 110 0.36 5.51 -14.12
N VAL A 111 1.07 6.45 -13.51
CA VAL A 111 0.82 6.85 -12.11
C VAL A 111 0.24 8.27 -12.11
N ASP A 112 -1.05 8.38 -11.84
CA ASP A 112 -1.72 9.68 -11.79
C ASP A 112 -1.17 10.52 -10.62
N ALA A 113 -1.05 9.92 -9.42
CA ALA A 113 -0.60 10.62 -8.23
C ALA A 113 0.05 9.69 -7.20
N VAL A 114 1.01 10.25 -6.46
CA VAL A 114 1.35 9.77 -5.12
C VAL A 114 0.30 10.32 -4.17
N VAL A 115 -0.22 9.48 -3.29
CA VAL A 115 -1.25 9.82 -2.30
C VAL A 115 -0.84 9.29 -0.93
N TRP A 116 -1.43 9.82 0.13
CA TRP A 116 -1.39 9.23 1.46
C TRP A 116 -2.79 8.72 1.77
N VAL A 117 -3.00 7.41 1.67
CA VAL A 117 -4.32 6.80 1.87
C VAL A 117 -4.50 6.42 3.33
N LYS A 118 -3.58 5.63 3.90
CA LYS A 118 -3.57 5.34 5.33
C LYS A 118 -3.02 6.54 6.11
N PRO A 119 -3.79 7.13 7.04
CA PRO A 119 -3.28 8.21 7.88
C PRO A 119 -2.20 7.68 8.82
N GLY A 120 -0.97 8.14 8.65
CA GLY A 120 0.13 7.79 9.53
C GLY A 120 -0.12 8.31 10.95
N GLY A 121 -0.01 7.44 11.95
CA GLY A 121 -0.34 7.72 13.34
C GLY A 121 -1.58 6.99 13.83
N GLU A 122 -2.49 6.59 12.94
CA GLU A 122 -3.55 5.64 13.27
C GLU A 122 -3.00 4.22 13.25
N SER A 123 -3.16 3.49 14.36
CA SER A 123 -2.69 2.11 14.50
C SER A 123 -3.32 1.18 13.46
N ASP A 124 -2.57 0.14 13.07
CA ASP A 124 -3.06 -0.95 12.23
C ASP A 124 -3.75 -2.05 13.06
N GLY A 125 -3.50 -2.11 14.36
CA GLY A 125 -4.01 -3.16 15.24
C GLY A 125 -3.35 -3.19 16.61
N THR A 126 -4.07 -3.76 17.58
CA THR A 126 -3.65 -3.83 18.97
C THR A 126 -2.58 -4.89 19.21
N THR A 127 -1.68 -4.62 20.15
CA THR A 127 -0.72 -5.62 20.67
C THR A 127 -1.26 -6.35 21.90
N GLU A 128 -2.43 -5.96 22.41
CA GLU A 128 -3.05 -6.59 23.57
C GLU A 128 -3.65 -7.95 23.19
N THR A 129 -3.01 -9.03 23.62
CA THR A 129 -3.41 -10.42 23.29
C THR A 129 -4.77 -10.81 23.86
N SER A 130 -5.30 -10.04 24.82
CA SER A 130 -6.63 -10.21 25.39
C SER A 130 -7.73 -9.49 24.62
N SER A 131 -7.38 -8.63 23.64
CA SER A 131 -8.38 -7.94 22.81
C SER A 131 -9.14 -8.93 21.92
N SER A 132 -10.43 -8.68 21.75
CA SER A 132 -11.26 -9.45 20.81
C SER A 132 -10.89 -9.23 19.34
N ARG A 133 -10.09 -8.20 19.04
CA ARG A 133 -9.60 -7.86 17.69
C ARG A 133 -8.09 -8.09 17.54
N TYR A 134 -7.48 -8.82 18.47
CA TYR A 134 -6.07 -9.15 18.41
C TYR A 134 -5.74 -9.92 17.12
N ASP A 135 -4.72 -9.44 16.40
CA ASP A 135 -4.14 -10.11 15.24
C ASP A 135 -2.69 -10.47 15.56
N THR A 136 -2.33 -11.73 15.36
CA THR A 136 -0.98 -12.26 15.66
C THR A 136 0.12 -11.55 14.88
N THR A 137 -0.19 -10.96 13.73
CA THR A 137 0.79 -10.21 12.93
C THR A 137 1.23 -8.90 13.59
N CYS A 138 0.40 -8.33 14.49
CA CYS A 138 0.69 -7.11 15.25
C CYS A 138 1.71 -7.28 16.37
N ILE A 139 2.16 -8.51 16.62
CA ILE A 139 3.30 -8.80 17.52
C ILE A 139 4.47 -9.44 16.77
N SER A 140 4.52 -9.32 15.44
CA SER A 140 5.66 -9.80 14.67
C SER A 140 6.95 -9.09 15.13
N PRO A 141 8.14 -9.67 14.89
CA PRO A 141 9.42 -9.06 15.31
C PRO A 141 9.66 -7.64 14.79
N THR A 142 8.93 -7.21 13.75
CA THR A 142 8.99 -5.90 13.11
C THR A 142 7.83 -4.97 13.48
N SER A 143 6.89 -5.41 14.31
CA SER A 143 5.78 -4.57 14.82
C SER A 143 6.26 -3.60 15.89
N TYR A 144 5.61 -2.44 15.96
CA TYR A 144 5.78 -1.46 17.02
C TYR A 144 4.92 -1.88 18.21
N ILE A 145 5.55 -2.06 19.37
CA ILE A 145 4.90 -2.57 20.57
C ILE A 145 5.24 -1.63 21.75
N PRO A 146 4.27 -1.22 22.56
CA PRO A 146 2.83 -1.50 22.44
C PRO A 146 2.16 -0.64 21.34
N SER A 147 1.04 -1.14 20.80
CA SER A 147 0.18 -0.39 19.87
C SER A 147 -1.30 -0.50 20.27
N PRO A 148 -2.09 0.58 20.12
CA PRO A 148 -3.51 0.59 20.46
C PRO A 148 -4.35 -0.13 19.39
N GLU A 149 -5.66 -0.17 19.59
CA GLU A 149 -6.63 -0.74 18.65
C GLU A 149 -6.50 -0.15 17.24
N ALA A 150 -6.87 -0.94 16.23
CA ALA A 150 -6.85 -0.50 14.84
C ALA A 150 -7.69 0.78 14.66
N GLY A 151 -7.11 1.80 14.03
CA GLY A 151 -7.74 3.11 13.84
C GLY A 151 -7.53 4.10 14.99
N ASP A 152 -7.17 3.65 16.18
CA ASP A 152 -6.88 4.55 17.29
C ASP A 152 -5.57 5.31 17.07
N TRP A 153 -5.52 6.54 17.58
CA TRP A 153 -4.35 7.39 17.49
C TRP A 153 -3.19 6.87 18.36
N SER A 154 -2.00 6.83 17.77
CA SER A 154 -0.73 6.54 18.44
C SER A 154 0.27 7.66 18.18
N SER A 155 0.43 8.54 19.17
CA SER A 155 1.45 9.60 19.13
C SER A 155 2.87 9.04 18.98
N ALA A 156 3.13 7.83 19.50
CA ALA A 156 4.42 7.18 19.39
C ALA A 156 4.73 6.73 17.95
N ILE A 157 3.75 6.11 17.26
CA ILE A 157 3.87 5.75 15.85
C ILE A 157 3.97 7.00 14.98
N PHE A 158 3.16 8.03 15.26
CA PHE A 158 3.24 9.29 14.51
C PHE A 158 4.63 9.94 14.64
N ARG A 159 5.17 9.99 15.86
CA ARG A 159 6.54 10.49 16.12
C ARG A 159 7.59 9.67 15.37
N LEU A 160 7.48 8.35 15.40
CA LEU A 160 8.36 7.45 14.64
C LEU A 160 8.37 7.79 13.15
N LEU A 161 7.18 8.00 12.57
CA LEU A 161 7.03 8.33 11.15
C LEU A 161 7.68 9.67 10.80
N LEU A 162 7.59 10.67 11.68
CA LEU A 162 8.26 11.97 11.52
C LEU A 162 9.78 11.84 11.57
N GLU A 163 10.31 11.14 12.58
CA GLU A 163 11.75 10.96 12.78
C GLU A 163 12.42 10.19 11.65
N GLN A 164 11.71 9.26 11.01
CA GLN A 164 12.18 8.44 9.89
C GLN A 164 11.71 8.94 8.53
N ALA A 165 11.13 10.15 8.46
CA ALA A 165 10.59 10.69 7.22
C ALA A 165 11.67 10.81 6.13
N ASN A 166 11.31 10.42 4.92
CA ASN A 166 12.18 10.56 3.75
C ASN A 166 11.33 10.86 2.50
N PRO A 167 11.42 12.08 1.93
CA PRO A 167 12.25 13.19 2.39
C PRO A 167 11.90 13.67 3.81
N ALA A 168 12.87 14.23 4.52
CA ALA A 168 12.64 14.88 5.81
C ALA A 168 11.65 16.05 5.66
N PHE A 169 10.93 16.39 6.73
CA PHE A 169 10.02 17.55 6.76
C PHE A 169 10.77 18.87 6.92
#